data_AF-W7IPU2-F1
#
_entry.id   AF-W7IPU2-F1
#
_cell.length_a   1.000
_cell.length_b   1.000
_cell.length_c   1.000
_cell.angle_alpha   90.00
_cell.angle_beta   90.00
_cell.angle_gamma   90.00
#
_symmetry.space_group_name_H-M   'P 1'
#
loop_
_entity.id
_entity.type
_entity.pdbx_description
1 polymer ?
#
loop_
_entity_poly.entity_id
_entity_poly.type
_entity_poly.pdbx_seq_one_letter_code
_entity_poly.pdbx_strand_id
1 'polypeptide(L)'
;MSAPDDWLRQAVALAERNVADGGGPFGALVVRPGEGEVIASGVNRVTTDLDPTAHAEVVAIRAACRTVGDFKLTGCVLVSSCEPCPLCLSAALWARVDAVLYAADRHDAERAGFDDRVFYDVFALPRSEWPLRVTHRRTGTERSPFTAWDTKADRTDY
;
A
#
# COMPACT_ATOMS: atom_id res chain seq x y z
N MET A 1 -17.58 0.96 21.92
CA MET A 1 -16.85 1.35 20.70
C MET A 1 -16.72 0.14 19.81
N SER A 2 -16.72 0.33 18.49
CA SER A 2 -16.69 -0.79 17.55
C SER A 2 -15.26 -1.26 17.31
N ALA A 3 -15.06 -2.53 16.95
CA ALA A 3 -13.73 -3.05 16.63
C ALA A 3 -13.01 -2.26 15.51
N PRO A 4 -13.69 -1.80 14.43
CA PRO A 4 -13.09 -0.90 13.44
C PRO A 4 -12.51 0.40 14.00
N ASP A 5 -13.23 1.07 14.93
CA ASP A 5 -12.76 2.31 15.55
C ASP A 5 -11.50 2.06 16.40
N ASP A 6 -11.42 0.90 17.04
CA ASP A 6 -10.29 0.50 17.86
C ASP A 6 -9.05 0.24 17.00
N TRP A 7 -9.21 -0.40 15.84
CA TRP A 7 -8.11 -0.61 14.89
C TRP A 7 -7.60 0.70 14.29
N LEU A 8 -8.50 1.62 13.92
CA LEU A 8 -8.12 2.94 13.40
C LEU A 8 -7.31 3.73 14.44
N ARG A 9 -7.75 3.73 15.71
CA ARG A 9 -6.99 4.38 16.79
C ARG A 9 -5.62 3.72 17.00
N GLN A 10 -5.50 2.41 16.85
CA GLN A 10 -4.20 1.73 16.91
C GLN A 10 -3.28 2.15 15.75
N ALA A 11 -3.80 2.25 14.53
CA ALA A 11 -3.04 2.72 13.37
C ALA A 11 -2.56 4.16 13.54
N VAL A 12 -3.42 5.05 14.05
CA VAL A 12 -3.06 6.45 14.39
C VAL A 12 -1.99 6.49 15.47
N ALA A 13 -2.13 5.73 16.54
CA ALA A 13 -1.13 5.70 17.61
C ALA A 13 0.23 5.14 17.14
N LEU A 14 0.25 4.22 16.17
CA LEU A 14 1.47 3.77 15.51
C LEU A 14 2.13 4.89 14.71
N ALA A 15 1.34 5.66 13.96
CA ALA A 15 1.80 6.81 13.19
C ALA A 15 2.43 7.87 14.09
N GLU A 16 1.77 8.22 15.21
CA GLU A 16 2.27 9.20 16.19
C GLU A 16 3.61 8.77 16.80
N ARG A 17 3.73 7.49 17.19
CA ARG A 17 5.00 6.95 17.70
C ARG A 17 6.11 7.00 16.65
N ASN A 18 5.79 6.67 15.40
CA ASN A 18 6.78 6.69 14.32
C ASN A 18 7.37 8.09 14.08
N VAL A 19 6.58 9.15 14.25
CA VAL A 19 7.08 10.53 14.21
C VAL A 19 8.09 10.79 15.33
N ALA A 20 7.79 10.35 16.55
CA ALA A 20 8.72 10.49 17.67
C ALA A 20 10.05 9.76 17.44
N ASP A 21 10.00 8.67 16.67
CA ASP A 21 11.16 7.86 16.28
C ASP A 21 11.86 8.37 14.99
N GLY A 22 11.42 9.50 14.42
CA GLY A 22 12.04 10.18 13.27
C GLY A 22 11.54 9.73 11.89
N GLY A 23 10.49 8.92 11.84
CA GLY A 23 9.81 8.49 10.60
C GLY A 23 8.63 9.39 10.20
N GLY A 24 7.98 9.06 9.08
CA GLY A 24 6.78 9.77 8.61
C GLY A 24 5.53 9.48 9.45
N PRO A 25 4.52 10.37 9.46
CA PRO A 25 3.31 10.28 10.29
C PRO A 25 2.28 9.30 9.74
N PHE A 26 2.70 8.06 9.42
CA PHE A 26 1.82 7.04 8.88
C PHE A 26 2.04 5.69 9.55
N GLY A 27 0.93 5.03 9.88
CA GLY A 27 0.86 3.70 10.49
C GLY A 27 -0.28 2.90 9.88
N ALA A 28 -0.10 1.59 9.77
CA ALA A 28 -1.10 0.70 9.18
C ALA A 28 -1.10 -0.68 9.86
N LEU A 29 -2.23 -1.37 9.75
CA LEU A 29 -2.48 -2.72 10.25
C LEU A 29 -3.09 -3.57 9.14
N VAL A 30 -2.81 -4.87 9.14
CA VAL A 30 -3.61 -5.86 8.42
C VAL A 30 -4.34 -6.71 9.44
N VAL A 31 -5.66 -6.78 9.33
CA VAL A 31 -6.53 -7.40 10.32
C VAL A 31 -7.36 -8.51 9.67
N ARG A 32 -7.60 -9.62 10.37
CA ARG A 32 -8.61 -10.61 10.01
C ARG A 32 -9.90 -10.34 10.83
N PRO A 33 -10.95 -9.72 10.25
CA PRO A 33 -12.09 -9.24 11.04
C PRO A 33 -12.84 -10.33 11.77
N GLY A 34 -12.96 -11.52 11.17
CA GLY A 34 -13.69 -12.66 11.77
C GLY A 34 -13.09 -13.15 13.10
N GLU A 35 -11.79 -12.94 13.30
CA GLU A 35 -11.05 -13.34 14.51
C GLU A 35 -10.69 -12.14 15.39
N GLY A 36 -10.86 -10.92 14.87
CA GLY A 36 -10.39 -9.69 15.52
C GLY A 36 -8.86 -9.60 15.65
N GLU A 37 -8.13 -10.44 14.91
CA GLU A 37 -6.67 -10.59 15.00
C GLU A 37 -5.95 -9.57 14.11
N VAL A 38 -4.98 -8.85 14.67
CA VAL A 38 -4.01 -8.08 13.90
C VAL A 38 -2.91 -9.03 13.42
N ILE A 39 -2.86 -9.31 12.12
CA ILE A 39 -1.89 -10.21 11.50
C ILE A 39 -0.49 -9.55 11.47
N ALA A 40 -0.46 -8.27 11.12
CA ALA A 40 0.76 -7.48 11.06
C ALA A 40 0.47 -5.98 11.16
N SER A 41 1.50 -5.22 11.51
CA SER A 41 1.51 -3.77 11.48
C SER A 41 2.68 -3.24 10.65
N GLY A 42 2.59 -1.98 10.25
CA GLY A 42 3.62 -1.27 9.53
C GLY A 42 3.60 0.22 9.86
N VAL A 43 4.75 0.86 9.73
CA VAL A 43 4.93 2.32 9.85
C VAL A 43 5.74 2.79 8.65
N ASN A 44 5.64 4.09 8.32
CA ASN A 44 6.45 4.65 7.23
C ASN A 44 7.94 4.58 7.57
N ARG A 45 8.72 3.95 6.70
CA ARG A 45 10.19 3.81 6.85
C ARG A 45 10.96 4.36 5.65
N VAL A 46 10.38 5.31 4.91
CA VAL A 46 10.97 5.81 3.65
C VAL A 46 12.39 6.34 3.86
N THR A 47 12.57 7.23 4.85
CA THR A 47 13.85 7.87 5.12
C THR A 47 14.80 6.98 5.91
N THR A 48 14.28 6.10 6.76
CA THR A 48 15.08 5.22 7.61
C THR A 48 15.64 4.02 6.85
N ASP A 49 14.87 3.44 5.92
CA ASP A 49 15.30 2.32 5.08
C ASP A 49 15.90 2.76 3.73
N LEU A 50 15.81 4.06 3.39
CA LEU A 50 16.10 4.59 2.05
C LEU A 50 15.28 3.87 0.94
N ASP A 51 14.05 3.47 1.28
CA ASP A 51 13.11 2.79 0.38
C ASP A 51 11.88 3.69 0.15
N PRO A 52 11.76 4.37 -1.02
CA PRO A 52 10.60 5.23 -1.30
C PRO A 52 9.28 4.46 -1.38
N THR A 53 9.30 3.13 -1.38
CA THR A 53 8.09 2.29 -1.34
C THR A 53 7.72 1.83 0.07
N ALA A 54 8.55 2.10 1.09
CA ALA A 54 8.32 1.68 2.48
C ALA A 54 7.27 2.56 3.20
N HIS A 55 6.12 2.75 2.56
CA HIS A 55 4.93 3.35 3.17
C HIS A 55 4.33 2.38 4.19
N ALA A 56 3.59 2.91 5.17
CA ALA A 56 3.07 2.12 6.28
C ALA A 56 2.23 0.92 5.81
N GLU A 57 1.37 1.14 4.81
CA GLU A 57 0.49 0.14 4.21
C GLU A 57 1.29 -0.93 3.48
N VAL A 58 2.29 -0.53 2.69
CA VAL A 58 3.17 -1.46 1.97
C VAL A 58 3.97 -2.31 2.95
N VAL A 59 4.49 -1.71 4.03
CA VAL A 59 5.23 -2.43 5.07
C VAL A 59 4.31 -3.41 5.79
N ALA A 60 3.10 -3.02 6.15
CA ALA A 60 2.11 -3.87 6.80
C ALA A 60 1.69 -5.04 5.90
N ILE A 61 1.40 -4.80 4.62
CA ILE A 61 1.07 -5.84 3.63
C ILE A 61 2.23 -6.83 3.48
N ARG A 62 3.46 -6.32 3.28
CA ARG A 62 4.67 -7.17 3.16
C ARG A 62 4.85 -8.06 4.39
N ALA A 63 4.62 -7.51 5.59
CA ALA A 63 4.70 -8.27 6.83
C ALA A 63 3.58 -9.32 6.94
N ALA A 64 2.34 -8.95 6.63
CA ALA A 64 1.20 -9.85 6.67
C ALA A 64 1.34 -11.03 5.71
N CYS A 65 1.79 -10.79 4.47
CA CYS A 65 2.04 -11.85 3.49
C CYS A 65 3.08 -12.87 4.01
N ARG A 66 4.14 -12.39 4.67
CA ARG A 66 5.13 -13.28 5.30
C ARG A 66 4.56 -14.07 6.46
N THR A 67 3.74 -13.44 7.31
CA THR A 67 3.09 -14.12 8.43
C THR A 67 2.13 -15.20 7.95
N VAL A 68 1.34 -14.92 6.92
CA VAL A 68 0.37 -15.88 6.35
C VAL A 68 1.06 -16.95 5.49
N GLY A 69 2.21 -16.63 4.89
CA GLY A 69 2.88 -17.51 3.93
C GLY A 69 2.22 -17.48 2.53
N ASP A 70 1.50 -16.41 2.20
CA ASP A 70 0.81 -16.22 0.92
C ASP A 70 0.96 -14.76 0.45
N PHE A 71 0.93 -14.52 -0.86
CA PHE A 71 0.89 -13.19 -1.46
C PHE A 71 -0.52 -12.58 -1.46
N LYS A 72 -1.55 -13.39 -1.18
CA LYS A 72 -2.94 -12.95 -1.03
C LYS A 72 -3.30 -12.79 0.44
N LEU A 73 -4.06 -11.75 0.73
CA LEU A 73 -4.60 -11.40 2.04
C LEU A 73 -6.14 -11.35 1.97
N THR A 74 -6.75 -12.23 1.17
CA THR A 74 -8.21 -12.36 1.07
C THR A 74 -8.82 -12.65 2.44
N GLY A 75 -9.96 -12.03 2.73
CA GLY A 75 -10.57 -12.07 4.07
C GLY A 75 -9.92 -11.10 5.08
N CYS A 76 -8.87 -10.37 4.69
CA CYS A 76 -8.24 -9.36 5.53
C CYS A 76 -8.67 -7.95 5.15
N VAL A 77 -8.58 -7.04 6.12
CA VAL A 77 -8.81 -5.61 5.96
C VAL A 77 -7.51 -4.87 6.23
N LEU A 78 -7.14 -3.97 5.33
CA LEU A 78 -6.07 -3.01 5.55
C LEU A 78 -6.63 -1.82 6.33
N VAL A 79 -6.06 -1.52 7.49
CA VAL A 79 -6.44 -0.36 8.31
C VAL A 79 -5.29 0.63 8.30
N SER A 80 -5.52 1.87 7.87
CA SER A 80 -4.49 2.88 7.68
C SER A 80 -4.77 4.14 8.49
N SER A 81 -3.74 4.79 9.02
CA SER A 81 -3.89 6.07 9.72
C SER A 81 -4.30 7.21 8.78
N CYS A 82 -4.04 7.07 7.48
CA CYS A 82 -4.41 8.02 6.43
C CYS A 82 -4.91 7.29 5.19
N GLU A 83 -5.75 7.94 4.39
CA GLU A 83 -6.20 7.43 3.09
C GLU A 83 -4.99 6.99 2.23
N PRO A 84 -4.96 5.76 1.70
CA PRO A 84 -3.81 5.28 0.95
C PRO A 84 -3.53 6.11 -0.30
N CYS A 85 -2.27 6.43 -0.56
CA CYS A 85 -1.83 7.01 -1.82
C CYS A 85 -1.96 5.99 -2.99
N PRO A 86 -1.79 6.39 -4.25
CA PRO A 86 -1.95 5.47 -5.39
C PRO A 86 -1.04 4.23 -5.35
N LEU A 87 0.18 4.34 -4.80
CA LEU A 87 1.07 3.21 -4.57
C LEU A 87 0.45 2.21 -3.59
N CYS A 88 0.02 2.69 -2.43
CA CYS A 88 -0.52 1.87 -1.36
C CYS A 88 -1.87 1.25 -1.74
N LEU A 89 -2.74 2.00 -2.43
CA LEU A 89 -3.98 1.47 -2.98
C LEU A 89 -3.72 0.35 -3.99
N SER A 90 -2.75 0.54 -4.89
CA SER A 90 -2.35 -0.50 -5.84
C SER A 90 -1.80 -1.73 -5.12
N ALA A 91 -0.97 -1.55 -4.09
CA ALA A 91 -0.45 -2.64 -3.28
C ALA A 91 -1.58 -3.44 -2.58
N ALA A 92 -2.58 -2.75 -2.04
CA ALA A 92 -3.76 -3.39 -1.44
C ALA A 92 -4.54 -4.24 -2.46
N LEU A 93 -4.74 -3.72 -3.68
CA LEU A 93 -5.40 -4.44 -4.78
C LEU A 93 -4.61 -5.67 -5.23
N TRP A 94 -3.28 -5.57 -5.33
CA TRP A 94 -2.41 -6.71 -5.63
C TRP A 94 -2.39 -7.76 -4.52
N ALA A 95 -2.45 -7.31 -3.26
CA ALA A 95 -2.54 -8.18 -2.10
C ALA A 95 -3.94 -8.79 -1.90
N ARG A 96 -4.95 -8.39 -2.68
CA ARG A 96 -6.32 -8.94 -2.61
C ARG A 96 -6.96 -8.80 -1.22
N VAL A 97 -6.67 -7.72 -0.49
CA VAL A 97 -7.44 -7.40 0.73
C VAL A 97 -8.89 -7.09 0.36
N ASP A 98 -9.82 -7.39 1.26
CA ASP A 98 -11.25 -7.27 0.98
C ASP A 98 -11.74 -5.82 1.16
N ALA A 99 -11.08 -5.06 2.03
CA ALA A 99 -11.41 -3.66 2.28
C ALA A 99 -10.21 -2.86 2.80
N VAL A 100 -10.35 -1.54 2.70
CA VAL A 100 -9.47 -0.56 3.33
C VAL A 100 -10.29 0.31 4.27
N LEU A 101 -9.82 0.50 5.49
CA LEU A 101 -10.32 1.48 6.45
C LEU A 101 -9.24 2.55 6.66
N TYR A 102 -9.62 3.82 6.70
CA TYR A 102 -8.68 4.91 6.97
C TYR A 102 -9.24 5.95 7.93
N ALA A 103 -8.34 6.70 8.60
CA ALA A 103 -8.71 7.74 9.56
C ALA A 103 -8.60 9.15 8.96
N ALA A 104 -7.37 9.65 8.75
CA ALA A 104 -7.13 10.92 8.07
C ALA A 104 -7.35 10.79 6.56
N ASP A 105 -7.70 11.87 5.87
CA ASP A 105 -7.89 11.86 4.42
C ASP A 105 -6.69 12.46 3.65
N ARG A 106 -6.72 12.35 2.31
CA ARG A 106 -5.68 12.94 1.45
C ARG A 106 -5.50 14.46 1.61
N HIS A 107 -6.53 15.18 2.03
CA HIS A 107 -6.46 16.62 2.27
C HIS A 107 -5.74 16.93 3.58
N ASP A 108 -5.87 16.07 4.59
CA ASP A 108 -5.09 16.14 5.81
C ASP A 108 -3.59 15.96 5.52
N ALA A 109 -3.25 14.96 4.70
CA ALA A 109 -1.88 14.72 4.25
C ALA A 109 -1.31 15.89 3.44
N GLU A 110 -2.09 16.44 2.50
CA GLU A 110 -1.71 17.61 1.69
C GLU A 110 -1.38 18.82 2.58
N ARG A 111 -2.19 19.11 3.60
CA ARG A 111 -1.94 20.22 4.53
C ARG A 111 -0.66 20.05 5.36
N ALA A 112 -0.20 18.83 5.55
CA ALA A 112 1.06 18.52 6.21
C ALA A 112 2.27 18.49 5.24
N GLY A 113 2.05 18.76 3.94
CA GLY A 113 3.10 18.86 2.93
C GLY A 113 3.42 17.56 2.20
N PHE A 114 2.52 16.57 2.23
CA PHE A 114 2.69 15.33 1.48
C PHE A 114 1.99 15.37 0.11
N ASP A 115 2.60 14.72 -0.89
CA ASP A 115 2.18 14.75 -2.30
C ASP A 115 1.10 13.70 -2.65
N ASP A 116 0.45 13.07 -1.67
CA ASP A 116 -0.48 11.94 -1.87
C ASP A 116 -1.57 12.27 -2.91
N ARG A 117 -2.10 13.49 -2.86
CA ARG A 117 -3.10 13.99 -3.81
C ARG A 117 -2.52 14.21 -5.21
N VAL A 118 -1.31 14.75 -5.32
CA VAL A 118 -0.66 15.06 -6.60
C VAL A 118 -0.56 13.80 -7.45
N PHE A 119 -0.22 12.66 -6.84
CA PHE A 119 -0.16 11.40 -7.57
C PHE A 119 -1.52 10.88 -8.01
N TYR A 120 -2.60 11.12 -7.25
CA TYR A 120 -3.96 10.81 -7.72
C TYR A 120 -4.33 11.63 -8.95
N ASP A 121 -3.99 12.92 -8.95
CA ASP A 121 -4.33 13.85 -10.03
C ASP A 121 -3.62 13.46 -11.34
N VAL A 122 -2.38 12.93 -11.27
CA VAL A 122 -1.65 12.43 -12.46
C VAL A 122 -2.43 11.39 -13.24
N PHE A 123 -3.16 10.50 -12.57
CA PHE A 123 -3.93 9.45 -13.26
C PHE A 123 -5.18 9.97 -13.99
N ALA A 124 -5.62 11.20 -13.68
CA ALA A 124 -6.70 11.87 -14.41
C ALA A 124 -6.20 12.63 -15.65
N LEU A 125 -4.89 12.88 -15.76
CA LEU A 125 -4.28 13.60 -16.87
C LEU A 125 -3.99 12.69 -18.07
N PRO A 126 -4.03 13.23 -19.30
CA PRO A 126 -3.49 12.51 -20.45
C PRO A 126 -2.00 12.24 -20.23
N ARG A 127 -1.52 11.08 -20.68
CA ARG A 127 -0.13 10.63 -20.46
C ARG A 127 0.94 11.59 -20.97
N SER A 128 0.62 12.44 -21.95
CA SER A 128 1.51 13.50 -22.46
C SER A 128 1.80 14.61 -21.43
N GLU A 129 0.93 14.78 -20.44
CA GLU A 129 1.03 15.81 -19.40
C GLU A 129 1.58 15.26 -18.07
N TRP A 130 1.91 13.97 -18.02
CA TRP A 130 2.50 13.39 -16.82
C TRP A 130 3.85 14.04 -16.52
N PRO A 131 4.13 14.35 -15.23
CA PRO A 131 5.42 14.91 -14.82
C PRO A 131 6.57 13.92 -15.04
N LEU A 132 6.24 12.62 -15.10
CA LEU A 132 7.16 11.55 -15.46
C LEU A 132 7.00 11.18 -16.94
N ARG A 133 8.08 11.29 -17.71
CA ARG A 133 8.11 10.83 -19.09
C ARG A 133 8.10 9.29 -19.15
N VAL A 134 7.01 8.72 -19.65
CA VAL A 134 6.91 7.26 -19.88
C VAL A 134 6.75 6.96 -21.38
N THR A 135 7.86 6.63 -22.03
CA THR A 135 7.93 6.39 -23.49
C THR A 135 7.82 4.90 -23.85
N HIS A 136 7.00 4.58 -24.85
CA HIS A 136 6.91 3.23 -25.41
C HIS A 136 7.93 3.04 -26.55
N ARG A 137 8.68 1.94 -26.51
CA ARG A 137 9.64 1.50 -27.54
C ARG A 137 9.42 0.02 -27.84
N ARG A 138 9.40 -0.34 -29.11
CA ARG A 138 9.29 -1.74 -29.58
C ARG A 138 10.70 -2.28 -29.85
N THR A 139 10.97 -3.51 -29.42
CA THR A 139 12.26 -4.18 -29.63
C THR A 139 12.16 -5.34 -30.62
N GLY A 140 10.94 -5.74 -31.02
CA GLY A 140 10.67 -6.94 -31.82
C GLY A 140 10.60 -8.21 -30.97
N THR A 141 11.00 -8.14 -29.70
CA THR A 141 11.01 -9.25 -28.74
C THR A 141 10.14 -9.00 -27.52
N GLU A 142 9.42 -7.87 -27.46
CA GLU A 142 8.71 -7.43 -26.25
C GLU A 142 7.63 -8.41 -25.77
N ARG A 143 7.17 -9.33 -26.64
CA ARG A 143 6.20 -10.36 -26.27
C ARG A 143 6.81 -11.62 -25.66
N SER A 144 8.12 -11.83 -25.79
CA SER A 144 8.75 -13.08 -25.33
C SER A 144 8.58 -13.35 -23.84
N PRO A 145 8.57 -12.36 -22.91
CA PRO A 145 8.30 -12.65 -21.50
C PRO A 145 6.88 -13.20 -21.27
N PHE A 146 5.88 -12.68 -21.99
CA PHE A 146 4.49 -13.15 -21.87
C PHE A 146 4.30 -14.53 -22.51
N THR A 147 4.94 -14.80 -23.65
CA THR A 147 4.94 -16.16 -24.23
C THR A 147 5.63 -17.18 -23.31
N ALA A 148 6.74 -16.80 -22.68
CA ALA A 148 7.39 -17.64 -21.67
C ALA A 148 6.47 -17.88 -20.45
N TRP A 149 5.74 -16.86 -20.01
CA TRP A 149 4.72 -17.00 -18.95
C TRP A 149 3.58 -17.94 -19.35
N ASP A 150 3.06 -17.82 -20.58
CA ASP A 150 1.94 -18.62 -21.08
C ASP A 150 2.29 -20.09 -21.30
N THR A 151 3.56 -20.40 -21.52
CA THR A 151 4.04 -21.77 -21.74
C THR A 151 4.60 -22.42 -20.48
N LYS A 152 4.74 -21.68 -19.37
CA LYS A 152 5.21 -22.20 -18.09
C LYS A 152 4.10 -23.02 -17.41
N ALA A 153 4.27 -24.35 -17.39
CA ALA A 153 3.28 -25.29 -16.86
C ALA A 153 3.01 -25.15 -15.34
N ASP A 154 4.01 -24.72 -14.58
CA ASP A 154 3.97 -24.55 -13.12
C ASP A 154 3.85 -23.07 -12.70
N ARG A 155 3.27 -22.21 -13.56
CA ARG A 155 3.11 -20.79 -13.23
C ARG A 155 2.11 -20.60 -12.09
N THR A 156 2.36 -19.59 -11.26
CA THR A 156 1.42 -19.12 -10.25
C THR A 156 0.77 -17.85 -10.74
N ASP A 157 -0.53 -17.87 -11.04
CA ASP A 157 -1.25 -16.65 -11.42
C ASP A 157 -1.37 -15.71 -10.21
N TYR A 158 -1.05 -14.43 -10.43
CA TYR A 158 -1.08 -13.38 -9.40
C TYR A 158 -1.74 -12.10 -9.93
#